data_AF-A0A3N5Y8Y2-F1
#
_entry.id   AF-A0A3N5Y8Y2-F1
#
_cell.length_a   1.000
_cell.length_b   1.000
_cell.length_c   1.000
_cell.angle_alpha   90.00
_cell.angle_beta   90.00
_cell.angle_gamma   90.00
#
_symmetry.space_group_name_H-M   'P 1'
#
loop_
_entity.id
_entity.type
_entity.pdbx_description
1 polymer ?
#
loop_
_entity_poly.entity_id
_entity_poly.type
_entity_poly.pdbx_seq_one_letter_code
_entity_poly.pdbx_strand_id
1 'polypeptide(L)' 'MVLLVLALMVGFLNEGLITVNYLLAQATIRVSTFITIVLGGGIVIGLALLLPAYLRVRMQLASLRQKHNQAESSS' A
#
# COMPACT_ATOMS: atom_id res chain seq x y z
N MET A 1 4.07 -6.60 -6.14
CA MET A 1 5.17 -7.11 -5.28
C MET A 1 6.52 -7.05 -5.99
N VAL A 2 6.67 -7.58 -7.20
CA VAL A 2 7.95 -7.52 -7.95
C VAL A 2 8.48 -6.09 -8.15
N LEU A 3 7.63 -5.14 -8.57
CA LEU A 3 8.02 -3.73 -8.73
C LEU A 3 8.47 -3.07 -7.41
N LEU A 4 7.89 -3.50 -6.29
CA LEU A 4 8.23 -3.00 -4.96
C LEU A 4 9.60 -3.53 -4.51
N VAL A 5 9.87 -4.82 -4.76
CA VAL A 5 11.17 -5.44 -4.49
C VAL A 5 12.27 -4.81 -5.36
N LEU A 6 11.99 -4.56 -6.65
CA LEU A 6 12.94 -3.89 -7.55
C LEU A 6 13.22 -2.45 -7.12
N ALA A 7 12.20 -1.69 -6.71
CA ALA A 7 12.38 -0.34 -6.19
C ALA A 7 13.20 -0.32 -4.88
N LEU A 8 12.96 -1.26 -3.96
CA LEU A 8 13.77 -1.43 -2.74
C LEU A 8 15.22 -1.78 -3.06
N MET A 9 15.45 -2.71 -4.00
CA MET A 9 16.80 -3.14 -4.38
C MET A 9 17.59 -2.01 -5.03
N VAL A 10 16.97 -1.26 -5.95
CA VAL A 10 17.58 -0.09 -6.59
C VAL A 10 17.89 1.00 -5.55
N GLY A 11 17.02 1.20 -4.56
CA GLY A 11 17.25 2.12 -3.46
C GLY A 11 18.35 1.72 -2.48
N PHE A 12 18.46 0.42 -2.20
CA PHE A 12 19.45 -0.14 -1.29
C PHE A 12 20.86 -0.15 -1.91
N LEU A 13 20.95 -0.38 -3.23
CA LEU A 13 22.21 -0.39 -3.98
C LEU A 13 22.65 1.02 -4.42
N ASN A 14 21.78 2.04 -4.33
CA ASN A 14 22.15 3.43 -4.61
C ASN A 14 22.51 4.15 -3.31
N GLU A 15 23.80 4.15 -2.99
CA GLU A 15 24.43 4.93 -1.91
C GLU A 15 24.51 6.44 -2.24
N GLY A 16 23.93 6.88 -3.37
CA GLY A 16 24.04 8.24 -3.88
C GLY A 16 23.31 9.26 -3.00
N LEU A 17 24.07 10.11 -2.31
CA LEU A 17 23.55 11.30 -1.62
C LEU A 17 23.09 12.32 -2.68
N ILE A 18 21.78 12.56 -2.80
CA ILE A 18 21.26 13.65 -3.65
C ILE A 18 21.27 14.94 -2.82
N THR A 19 22.12 15.90 -3.19
CA THR A 19 22.14 17.26 -2.62
C THR A 19 21.00 18.09 -3.22
N VAL A 20 19.87 18.19 -2.52
CA VAL A 20 18.76 19.04 -2.95
C VAL A 20 19.00 20.47 -2.45
N ASN A 21 19.39 21.36 -3.35
CA ASN A 21 19.58 22.78 -3.09
C ASN A 21 18.28 23.53 -3.43
N TYR A 22 17.42 23.73 -2.44
CA TYR A 22 16.26 24.63 -2.59
C TYR A 22 16.69 26.06 -2.29
N LEU A 23 17.49 26.64 -3.20
CA LEU A 23 17.81 28.06 -3.39
C LEU A 23 18.38 28.89 -2.22
N LEU A 24 18.20 28.50 -0.94
CA LEU A 24 18.74 29.15 0.26
C LEU A 24 19.09 28.16 1.41
N ALA A 25 18.75 26.87 1.31
CA ALA A 25 19.14 25.86 2.30
C ALA A 25 19.39 24.49 1.64
N GLN A 26 20.54 23.89 1.98
CA GLN A 26 20.99 22.60 1.47
C GLN A 26 20.52 21.50 2.44
N ALA A 27 19.42 20.84 2.11
CA ALA A 27 18.94 19.70 2.90
C ALA A 27 19.52 18.41 2.29
N THR A 28 20.54 17.85 2.93
CA THR A 28 21.11 16.55 2.55
C THR A 28 20.19 15.43 3.04
N ILE A 29 19.15 15.12 2.27
CA ILE A 29 18.26 14.00 2.57
C ILE A 29 18.74 12.78 1.79
N ARG A 30 18.99 11.69 2.51
CA ARG A 30 19.41 10.41 1.91
C ARG A 30 18.31 9.89 0.99
N VAL A 31 18.70 9.35 -0.16
CA VAL A 31 17.78 8.69 -1.10
C VAL A 31 16.96 7.59 -0.41
N SER A 32 17.55 6.90 0.56
CA SER A 32 16.86 5.91 1.39
C SER A 32 15.64 6.47 2.14
N THR A 33 15.71 7.72 2.63
CA THR A 33 14.58 8.38 3.29
C THR A 33 13.45 8.67 2.30
N PHE A 34 13.79 9.13 1.10
CA PHE A 34 12.80 9.42 0.06
C PHE A 34 12.06 8.14 -0.37
N ILE A 35 12.82 7.07 -0.58
CA ILE A 35 12.28 5.75 -0.92
C ILE A 35 11.40 5.20 0.22
N THR A 36 11.83 5.37 1.48
CA THR A 36 11.03 4.95 2.64
C THR A 36 9.68 5.67 2.68
N ILE A 37 9.65 6.98 2.41
CA ILE A 37 8.41 7.77 2.38
C ILE A 37 7.51 7.32 1.23
N VAL A 38 8.06 7.18 0.03
CA VAL A 38 7.27 6.81 -1.16
C VAL A 38 6.72 5.39 -1.03
N LEU A 39 7.54 4.43 -0.62
CA LEU A 39 7.10 3.04 -0.45
C LEU A 39 6.19 2.87 0.75
N GLY A 40 6.54 3.46 1.90
CA GLY A 40 5.71 3.43 3.09
C GLY A 40 4.34 4.06 2.84
N GLY A 41 4.32 5.24 2.20
CA GLY A 41 3.09 5.92 1.80
C GLY A 41 2.24 5.09 0.83
N GLY A 42 2.86 4.50 -0.20
CA GLY A 42 2.18 3.64 -1.16
C GLY A 42 1.55 2.40 -0.51
N ILE A 43 2.23 1.76 0.44
CA ILE A 43 1.71 0.61 1.19
C ILE A 43 0.52 1.03 2.06
N VAL A 44 0.65 2.14 2.80
CA VAL A 44 -0.41 2.65 3.68
C VAL A 44 -1.67 2.97 2.87
N ILE A 45 -1.52 3.66 1.73
CA ILE A 45 -2.64 3.98 0.84
C ILE A 45 -3.24 2.69 0.26
N GLY A 46 -2.41 1.77 -0.22
CA GLY A 46 -2.88 0.49 -0.75
C GLY A 46 -3.69 -0.32 0.27
N LEU A 47 -3.22 -0.41 1.52
CA LEU A 47 -3.94 -1.06 2.60
C LEU A 47 -5.23 -0.31 2.95
N ALA A 48 -5.18 1.02 3.03
CA ALA A 48 -6.36 1.82 3.33
C ALA A 48 -7.48 1.64 2.29
N LEU A 49 -7.15 1.37 1.03
CA LEU A 49 -8.14 1.09 -0.02
C LEU A 49 -8.60 -0.38 -0.06
N LEU A 50 -7.65 -1.33 0.04
CA LEU A 50 -7.95 -2.76 -0.09
C LEU A 50 -8.66 -3.34 1.13
N LEU A 51 -8.26 -2.95 2.34
CA LEU A 51 -8.75 -3.52 3.59
C LEU A 51 -10.26 -3.32 3.79
N PRO A 52 -10.84 -2.11 3.65
CA PRO A 52 -12.28 -1.92 3.79
C PRO A 52 -13.06 -2.56 2.64
N ALA A 53 -12.53 -2.53 1.41
CA ALA A 53 -13.18 -3.17 0.26
C ALA A 53 -13.30 -4.69 0.48
N TYR A 54 -12.23 -5.33 0.94
CA TYR A 54 -12.23 -6.75 1.27
C TYR A 54 -13.23 -7.10 2.38
N LEU A 55 -13.25 -6.34 3.47
CA LEU A 55 -14.22 -6.54 4.55
C LEU A 55 -15.67 -6.40 4.06
N ARG A 56 -15.94 -5.38 3.23
CA ARG A 56 -17.27 -5.14 2.68
C ARG A 56 -17.74 -6.29 1.80
N VAL A 57 -16.89 -6.79 0.90
CA VAL A 57 -17.19 -7.95 0.05
C VAL A 57 -17.45 -9.20 0.90
N ARG A 58 -16.64 -9.43 1.93
CA ARG A 58 -16.80 -10.59 2.81
C ARG A 58 -18.10 -10.55 3.62
N MET A 59 -18.49 -9.37 4.11
CA MET A 59 -19.77 -9.14 4.79
C MET A 59 -20.95 -9.35 3.86
N GLN A 60 -20.88 -8.82 2.64
CA GLN A 60 -21.91 -9.07 1.62
C GLN A 60 -22.05 -10.57 1.36
N LEU A 61 -20.95 -11.28 1.13
CA LEU A 61 -20.99 -12.73 0.89
C LEU A 61 -21.62 -13.51 2.05
N ALA A 62 -21.33 -13.14 3.30
CA ALA A 62 -21.96 -13.73 4.48
C ALA A 62 -23.48 -13.48 4.51
N SER A 63 -23.91 -12.24 4.25
CA SER A 63 -25.33 -11.89 4.21
C SER A 63 -26.09 -12.55 3.05
N LEU A 64 -25.45 -12.71 1.87
CA LEU A 64 -26.05 -13.42 0.73
C LEU A 64 -26.19 -14.92 1.03
N ARG A 65 -25.18 -15.55 1.65
CA ARG A 65 -25.28 -16.95 2.10
C ARG A 65 -26.43 -17.18 3.08
N GLN A 66 -26.63 -16.23 3.99
CA GLN A 66 -27.71 -16.33 4.97
C GLN A 66 -29.10 -16.24 4.33
N LYS A 67 -29.25 -15.40 3.29
CA LYS A 67 -30.49 -15.30 2.51
C LYS A 67 -30.76 -16.55 1.65
N HIS A 68 -29.73 -17.18 1.11
CA HIS A 68 -29.87 -18.42 0.34
C HIS A 68 -30.38 -19.57 1.21
N ASN A 69 -29.80 -19.76 2.41
CA ASN A 69 -30.23 -20.83 3.32
C ASN A 69 -31.67 -20.65 3.85
N GLN A 70 -32.15 -19.41 4.01
CA GLN A 70 -33.55 -19.15 4.38
C GLN A 70 -34.54 -19.46 3.25
N ALA A 71 -34.13 -19.29 1.98
CA ALA A 71 -34.96 -19.66 0.84
C ALA A 71 -35.06 -21.18 0.65
N GLU A 72 -34.00 -21.94 0.96
CA GLU A 72 -34.00 -23.41 0.89
C GLU A 72 -34.74 -24.09 2.05
N SER A 73 -34.77 -23.51 3.26
CA SER A 73 -35.47 -24.15 4.41
C SER A 73 -36.98 -23.92 4.43
N SER A 74 -37.53 -23.19 3.46
CA SER A 74 -38.96 -22.87 3.37
C SER A 74 -39.66 -23.57 2.20
N SER A 75 -38.97 -24.51 1.53
CA SER A 75 -39.50 -25.37 0.47
C SER A 75 -39.49 -26.83 0.89
#